data_AF-A0AAV5C3C9-F1
#
_entry.id   AF-A0AAV5C3C9-F1
#
_cell.length_a   1.000
_cell.length_b   1.000
_cell.length_c   1.000
_cell.angle_alpha   90.00
_cell.angle_beta   90.00
_cell.angle_gamma   90.00
#
_symmetry.space_group_name_H-M   'P 1'
#
loop_
_entity.id
_entity.type
_entity.pdbx_description
1 polymer ?
#
loop_
_entity_poly.entity_id
_entity_poly.type
_entity_poly.pdbx_seq_one_letter_code
_entity_poly.pdbx_strand_id
1 'polypeptide(L)'
;MDFAQRRWRRVNDLGGRIFLCSLFYFGASCSSSTGGEKSGLQEDCIYLVYPVKKAVQVLNVKEGTNEMIKLDEAPSSDKAFWVLPTSSQ
;
A
#
# COMPACT_ATOMS: atom_id res chain seq x y z
N MET A 1 2.80 -15.31 -4.60
CA MET A 1 2.24 -16.48 -5.33
C MET A 1 3.34 -17.53 -5.45
N ASP A 2 3.01 -18.80 -5.28
CA ASP A 2 3.91 -19.90 -5.62
C ASP A 2 3.71 -20.23 -7.10
N PHE A 3 4.63 -19.79 -7.96
CA PHE A 3 4.50 -19.98 -9.42
C PHE A 3 4.73 -21.42 -9.85
N ALA A 4 5.58 -22.17 -9.13
CA ALA A 4 5.82 -23.58 -9.42
C ALA A 4 4.53 -24.39 -9.21
N GLN A 5 3.79 -24.08 -8.15
CA GLN A 5 2.54 -24.77 -7.81
C GLN A 5 1.28 -24.01 -8.24
N ARG A 6 1.44 -22.87 -8.94
CA ARG A 6 0.37 -21.97 -9.41
C ARG A 6 -0.69 -21.69 -8.34
N ARG A 7 -0.28 -21.48 -7.08
CA ARG A 7 -1.20 -21.29 -5.95
C ARG A 7 -0.86 -20.07 -5.11
N TRP A 8 -1.88 -19.57 -4.41
CA TRP A 8 -1.67 -18.60 -3.35
C TRP A 8 -0.85 -19.21 -2.22
N ARG A 9 0.11 -18.45 -1.71
CA ARG A 9 0.97 -18.84 -0.60
C ARG A 9 0.72 -17.87 0.54
N ARG A 10 0.49 -18.39 1.74
CA ARG A 10 0.48 -17.57 2.95
C ARG A 10 1.89 -17.07 3.22
N VAL A 11 2.00 -15.81 3.59
CA VAL A 11 3.23 -15.16 3.99
C VAL A 11 3.01 -14.54 5.37
N ASN A 12 4.06 -14.45 6.16
CA ASN A 12 4.01 -13.86 7.50
C ASN A 12 4.36 -12.36 7.45
N ASP A 13 4.97 -11.88 6.38
CA ASP A 13 5.34 -10.47 6.15
C ASP A 13 5.53 -10.24 4.64
N LEU A 14 5.86 -9.00 4.26
CA LEU A 14 6.13 -8.58 2.88
C LEU A 14 7.62 -8.24 2.67
N GLY A 15 8.50 -8.67 3.58
CA GLY A 15 9.92 -8.37 3.56
C GLY A 15 10.23 -6.88 3.75
N GLY A 16 9.48 -6.19 4.61
CA GLY A 16 9.60 -4.74 4.85
C GLY A 16 9.09 -3.88 3.71
N ARG A 17 8.46 -4.48 2.69
CA ARG A 17 7.88 -3.74 1.57
C ARG A 17 6.50 -3.23 1.91
N ILE A 18 6.17 -2.13 1.27
CA ILE A 18 4.83 -1.56 1.27
C ILE A 18 4.20 -1.84 -0.09
N PHE A 19 2.91 -2.14 -0.08
CA PHE A 19 2.12 -2.26 -1.30
C PHE A 19 0.97 -1.26 -1.29
N LEU A 20 0.85 -0.54 -2.40
CA LEU A 20 -0.16 0.48 -2.62
C LEU A 20 -1.07 -0.04 -3.73
N CYS A 21 -2.33 -0.30 -3.40
CA CYS A 21 -3.29 -0.95 -4.27
C CYS A 21 -4.51 -0.05 -4.51
N SER A 22 -5.06 -0.12 -5.71
CA SER A 22 -6.35 0.50 -6.05
C SER A 22 -7.31 -0.58 -6.55
N LEU A 23 -8.60 -0.43 -6.25
CA LEU A 23 -9.64 -1.34 -6.72
C LEU A 23 -9.74 -1.42 -8.25
N PHE A 24 -9.44 -0.31 -8.95
CA PHE A 24 -9.70 -0.18 -10.40
C PHE A 24 -8.44 0.04 -11.23
N TYR A 25 -7.26 0.13 -10.60
CA TYR A 25 -6.01 0.50 -11.26
C TYR A 25 -4.85 -0.40 -10.84
N PHE A 26 -3.63 -0.02 -11.23
CA PHE A 26 -2.41 -0.73 -10.90
C PHE A 26 -2.03 -0.56 -9.43
N GLY A 27 -1.30 -1.57 -8.93
CA GLY A 27 -0.61 -1.48 -7.65
C GLY A 27 0.84 -1.05 -7.84
N ALA A 28 1.41 -0.46 -6.80
CA ALA A 28 2.85 -0.17 -6.70
C ALA A 28 3.41 -0.84 -5.45
N SER A 29 4.72 -1.12 -5.46
CA SER A 29 5.45 -1.55 -4.27
C SER A 29 6.66 -0.66 -4.07
N CYS A 30 6.90 -0.23 -2.83
CA CYS A 30 8.07 0.56 -2.45
C CYS A 30 8.70 -0.02 -1.18
N SER A 31 9.95 0.40 -0.93
CA SER A 31 10.59 0.20 0.37
C SER A 31 10.14 1.29 1.33
N SER A 32 10.08 0.97 2.62
CA SER A 32 9.81 1.94 3.69
C SER A 32 10.86 3.05 3.80
N SER A 33 12.08 2.77 3.32
CA SER A 33 13.19 3.69 3.27
C SER A 33 13.66 3.88 1.82
N THR A 34 13.45 5.07 1.30
CA THR A 34 13.97 5.49 -0.02
C THR A 34 14.76 6.76 0.19
N GLY A 35 16.06 6.73 -0.11
CA GLY A 35 16.94 7.92 0.00
C GLY A 35 17.26 8.35 1.44
N GLY A 36 17.06 7.49 2.44
CA GLY A 36 17.35 7.81 3.85
C GLY A 36 16.17 8.42 4.63
N GLU A 37 15.10 8.81 3.95
CA GLU A 37 13.87 9.29 4.57
C GLU A 37 12.85 8.16 4.75
N LYS A 38 12.21 8.11 5.91
CA LYS A 38 11.11 7.17 6.18
C LYS A 38 9.87 7.66 5.46
N SER A 39 9.28 6.82 4.62
CA SER A 39 8.10 7.13 3.79
C SER A 39 6.81 7.46 4.56
N GLY A 40 6.84 7.55 5.89
CA GLY A 40 5.66 7.73 6.76
C GLY A 40 4.69 6.53 6.76
N LEU A 41 4.87 5.60 5.83
CA LEU A 41 4.10 4.37 5.67
C LEU A 41 4.72 3.25 6.51
N GLN A 42 3.85 2.37 7.01
CA GLN A 42 4.22 1.22 7.82
C GLN A 42 4.70 0.06 6.94
N GLU A 43 5.81 -0.55 7.34
CA GLU A 43 6.34 -1.76 6.71
C GLU A 43 5.36 -2.92 6.78
N ASP A 44 5.46 -3.84 5.80
CA ASP A 44 4.64 -5.05 5.73
C ASP A 44 3.12 -4.79 5.61
N CYS A 45 2.75 -3.60 5.15
CA CYS A 45 1.36 -3.18 4.96
C CYS A 45 0.94 -3.12 3.49
N ILE A 46 -0.33 -3.47 3.26
CA ILE A 46 -1.06 -3.25 2.01
C ILE A 46 -2.04 -2.09 2.24
N TYR A 47 -1.92 -1.04 1.45
CA TYR A 47 -2.79 0.13 1.46
C TYR A 47 -3.75 0.04 0.27
N LEU A 48 -5.02 -0.24 0.53
CA LEU A 48 -6.07 -0.32 -0.48
C LEU A 48 -6.93 0.95 -0.45
N VAL A 49 -6.85 1.75 -1.51
CA VAL A 49 -7.57 3.03 -1.59
C VAL A 49 -8.99 2.82 -2.10
N TYR A 50 -9.94 3.48 -1.44
CA TYR A 50 -11.36 3.56 -1.81
C TYR A 50 -11.71 5.03 -2.11
N PRO A 51 -11.52 5.50 -3.36
CA PRO A 51 -11.69 6.92 -3.70
C PRO A 51 -13.11 7.45 -3.42
N VAL A 52 -14.14 6.66 -3.76
CA VAL A 52 -15.55 7.01 -3.53
C VAL A 52 -15.87 7.18 -2.04
N LYS A 53 -15.24 6.36 -1.18
CA LYS A 53 -15.44 6.43 0.28
C LYS A 53 -14.50 7.43 0.95
N LYS A 54 -13.60 8.07 0.18
CA LYS A 54 -12.49 8.85 0.70
C LYS A 54 -11.80 8.13 1.86
N ALA A 55 -11.41 6.88 1.64
CA ALA A 55 -10.85 6.05 2.69
C ALA A 55 -9.73 5.16 2.16
N VAL A 56 -8.84 4.76 3.05
CA VAL A 56 -7.79 3.78 2.79
C VAL A 56 -7.90 2.67 3.81
N GLN A 57 -7.94 1.44 3.33
CA GLN A 57 -7.81 0.27 4.18
C GLN A 57 -6.35 -0.12 4.28
N VAL A 58 -5.85 -0.26 5.50
CA VAL A 58 -4.48 -0.70 5.77
C VAL A 58 -4.56 -2.11 6.33
N LEU A 59 -3.93 -3.06 5.64
CA LEU A 59 -3.77 -4.43 6.09
C LEU A 59 -2.32 -4.66 6.46
N ASN A 60 -2.03 -4.82 7.75
CA ASN A 60 -0.70 -5.21 8.20
C ASN A 60 -0.59 -6.74 8.14
N VAL A 61 0.25 -7.24 7.24
CA VAL A 61 0.41 -8.69 7.03
C VAL A 61 1.14 -9.33 8.20
N LYS A 62 2.06 -8.61 8.82
CA LYS A 62 2.91 -9.08 9.92
C LYS A 62 2.17 -9.17 11.24
N GLU A 63 1.37 -8.17 11.55
CA GLU A 63 0.55 -8.12 12.77
C GLU A 63 -0.83 -8.76 12.57
N GLY A 64 -1.23 -8.99 11.32
CA GLY A 64 -2.55 -9.53 10.99
C GLY A 64 -3.70 -8.55 11.25
N THR A 65 -3.40 -7.25 11.33
CA THR A 65 -4.39 -6.21 11.62
C THR A 65 -5.00 -5.62 10.34
N ASN A 66 -6.19 -5.04 10.49
CA ASN A 66 -6.93 -4.43 9.39
C ASN A 66 -7.67 -3.19 9.92
N GLU A 67 -7.32 -2.03 9.39
CA GLU A 67 -7.92 -0.76 9.76
C GLU A 67 -8.41 0.02 8.55
N MET A 68 -9.39 0.89 8.76
CA MET A 68 -9.93 1.78 7.73
C MET A 68 -9.70 3.22 8.18
N ILE A 69 -8.84 3.93 7.46
CA ILE A 69 -8.51 5.33 7.69
C ILE A 69 -9.40 6.18 6.77
N LYS A 70 -10.13 7.13 7.35
CA LYS A 70 -10.88 8.13 6.59
C LYS A 70 -9.97 9.26 6.16
N LEU A 71 -10.15 9.72 4.92
CA LEU A 71 -9.46 10.84 4.30
C LEU A 71 -10.49 11.95 4.04
N ASP A 72 -11.17 12.41 5.08
CA ASP A 72 -12.29 13.36 4.94
C ASP A 72 -11.88 14.66 4.23
N GLU A 73 -10.64 15.10 4.42
CA GLU A 73 -10.04 16.28 3.80
C GLU A 73 -9.52 16.04 2.37
N ALA A 74 -9.43 14.78 1.92
CA ALA A 74 -8.93 14.49 0.59
C ALA A 74 -9.91 14.95 -0.51
N PRO A 75 -9.40 15.44 -1.66
CA PRO A 75 -10.24 15.77 -2.79
C PRO A 75 -10.96 14.51 -3.29
N SER A 76 -12.17 14.69 -3.82
CA SER A 76 -12.82 13.62 -4.57
C SER A 76 -11.97 13.28 -5.80
N SER A 77 -11.63 12.01 -5.96
CA SER A 77 -10.91 11.53 -7.14
C SER A 77 -11.63 10.34 -7.75
N ASP A 78 -11.78 10.32 -9.07
CA ASP A 78 -12.24 9.19 -9.87
C ASP A 78 -11.07 8.29 -10.31
N LYS A 79 -9.83 8.73 -10.09
CA LYS A 79 -8.60 8.05 -10.50
C LYS A 79 -7.63 7.91 -9.34
N ALA A 80 -7.08 6.72 -9.15
CA ALA A 80 -5.92 6.57 -8.28
C ALA A 80 -4.67 6.79 -9.11
N PHE A 81 -3.87 7.80 -8.77
CA PHE A 81 -2.52 7.98 -9.30
C PHE A 81 -1.54 7.97 -8.12
N TRP A 82 -0.45 7.24 -8.28
CA TRP A 82 0.62 7.17 -7.28
C TRP A 82 1.71 8.16 -7.69
N VAL A 83 1.96 9.17 -6.86
CA VAL A 83 3.11 10.05 -7.01
C VAL A 83 4.20 9.53 -6.08
N LEU A 84 5.31 9.06 -6.64
CA LEU A 84 6.49 8.74 -5.85
C LEU A 84 7.28 10.04 -5.63
N PRO A 85 7.75 10.32 -4.41
CA PRO A 85 8.70 11.40 -4.21
C PRO A 85 9.93 11.14 -5.08
N THR A 86 10.29 12.10 -5.93
CA THR A 86 11.63 12.13 -6.51
C THR A 86 12.57 12.54 -5.39
N SER A 87 13.66 11.81 -5.19
CA SER A 87 14.76 12.26 -4.34
C SER A 87 15.19 13.65 -4.82
N SER A 88 14.92 14.68 -4.01
CA SER A 88 15.54 15.98 -4.16
C SER A 88 17.05 15.77 -3.98
N GLN A 89 17.83 16.10 -5.02
CA GLN A 89 19.30 16.16 -4.93
C GLN A 89 19.74 17.30 -4.01
#